data_AF-A0A1L7WB37-F1
#
_entry.id   AF-A0A1L7WB37-F1
#
_cell.length_a   1.000
_cell.length_b   1.000
_cell.length_c   1.000
_cell.angle_alpha   90.00
_cell.angle_beta   90.00
_cell.angle_gamma   90.00
#
_symmetry.space_group_name_H-M   'P 1'
#
loop_
_entity.id
_entity.type
_entity.pdbx_description
1 polymer ?
#
loop_
_entity_poly.entity_id
_entity_poly.type
_entity_poly.pdbx_seq_one_letter_code
_entity_poly.pdbx_strand_id
1 'polypeptide(L)' 'MTISSDSTAPLIAVVGLTGLQGGSVINNLVTSDKVYRIRGPTRDANKEAAQTLAKRGVEVFTYNFSQLDAVM' A
#
# COMPACT_ATOMS: atom_id res chain seq x y z
N MET A 1 -12.85 7.65 -3.14
CA MET A 1 -12.22 8.82 -2.50
C MET A 1 -10.71 8.69 -2.65
N THR A 2 -9.96 9.79 -2.58
CA THR A 2 -8.53 9.81 -2.95
C THR A 2 -7.65 9.42 -1.76
N ILE A 3 -6.63 8.57 -1.99
CA ILE A 3 -5.58 8.33 -1.00
C ILE A 3 -4.88 9.67 -0.74
N SER A 4 -4.73 10.03 0.53
CA SER A 4 -4.14 11.32 0.90
C SER A 4 -2.62 11.27 0.92
N SER A 5 -2.01 12.43 0.73
CA SER A 5 -0.59 12.70 1.02
C SER A 5 -0.39 13.55 2.28
N ASP A 6 -1.49 14.00 2.91
CA ASP A 6 -1.45 14.82 4.13
C ASP A 6 -0.98 13.99 5.33
N SER A 7 0.11 14.43 5.96
CA SER A 7 0.70 13.80 7.14
C SER A 7 -0.25 13.67 8.35
N THR A 8 -1.29 14.50 8.43
CA THR A 8 -2.32 14.44 9.48
C THR A 8 -3.28 13.27 9.31
N ALA A 9 -3.42 12.73 8.10
CA ALA A 9 -4.22 11.54 7.86
C ALA A 9 -3.49 10.28 8.38
N PRO A 10 -4.22 9.31 8.96
CA PRO A 10 -3.62 8.06 9.44
C PRO A 10 -2.91 7.30 8.32
N LEU A 11 -1.71 6.79 8.61
CA LEU A 11 -0.95 5.95 7.69
C LEU A 11 -1.22 4.48 7.95
N ILE A 12 -1.68 3.77 6.92
CA ILE A 12 -1.94 2.34 6.96
C ILE A 12 -0.87 1.62 6.11
N ALA A 13 -0.09 0.76 6.75
CA ALA A 13 0.85 -0.12 6.08
C ALA A 13 0.17 -1.46 5.76
N VAL A 14 0.07 -1.82 4.47
CA VAL A 14 -0.58 -3.06 4.03
C VAL A 14 0.48 -4.05 3.54
N VAL A 15 0.66 -5.14 4.29
CA VAL A 15 1.49 -6.27 3.87
C VAL A 15 0.72 -7.16 2.90
N GLY A 16 1.37 -7.59 1.82
CA GLY A 16 0.70 -8.38 0.79
C GLY A 16 -0.31 -7.56 -0.04
N LEU A 17 -0.06 -6.26 -0.21
CA LEU A 17 -0.91 -5.31 -0.93
C LEU A 17 -1.27 -5.72 -2.36
N THR A 18 -0.40 -6.49 -3.03
CA THR A 18 -0.64 -7.00 -4.39
C THR A 18 -1.46 -8.30 -4.42
N GLY A 19 -1.72 -8.91 -3.26
CA GLY A 19 -2.50 -10.14 -3.14
C GLY A 19 -4.00 -9.87 -2.96
N LEU A 20 -4.81 -10.94 -3.00
CA LEU A 20 -6.27 -10.84 -2.89
C LEU A 20 -6.72 -10.15 -1.58
N GLN A 21 -6.10 -10.52 -0.46
CA GLN A 21 -6.44 -9.96 0.85
C GLN A 21 -6.06 -8.48 0.94
N GLY A 22 -4.80 -8.16 0.64
CA GLY A 22 -4.30 -6.78 0.68
C GLY A 22 -5.04 -5.85 -0.27
N GLY A 23 -5.34 -6.32 -1.48
CA GLY A 23 -6.14 -5.56 -2.45
C GLY A 23 -7.56 -5.28 -1.95
N SER A 24 -8.22 -6.26 -1.34
CA SER A 24 -9.54 -6.08 -0.72
C SER A 24 -9.51 -5.04 0.41
N VAL A 25 -8.49 -5.09 1.28
CA VAL A 25 -8.31 -4.11 2.36
C VAL A 25 -8.15 -2.70 1.78
N ILE A 26 -7.27 -2.53 0.79
CA ILE A 26 -7.03 -1.22 0.15
C ILE A 26 -8.32 -0.69 -0.49
N ASN A 27 -9.08 -1.55 -1.18
CA ASN A 27 -10.34 -1.14 -1.78
C ASN A 27 -11.34 -0.62 -0.74
N ASN A 28 -11.51 -1.34 0.37
CA ASN A 28 -12.41 -0.92 1.45
C ASN A 28 -11.94 0.39 2.12
N LEU A 29 -10.64 0.59 2.32
CA LEU A 29 -10.10 1.83 2.87
C LEU A 29 -10.38 3.03 1.94
N VAL A 30 -10.19 2.84 0.63
CA VAL A 30 -10.41 3.86 -0.41
C VAL A 30 -11.89 4.24 -0.58
N THR A 31 -12.81 3.33 -0.26
CA THR A 31 -14.25 3.56 -0.31
C THR A 31 -14.86 3.97 1.02
N SER A 32 -14.09 4.01 2.11
CA SER A 32 -14.59 4.42 3.42
C SER A 32 -14.82 5.93 3.50
N ASP A 33 -15.59 6.38 4.48
CA ASP A 33 -15.81 7.81 4.77
C ASP A 33 -14.59 8.52 5.36
N LYS A 34 -13.51 7.77 5.65
CA LYS A 34 -12.27 8.28 6.22
C LYS A 34 -11.18 8.36 5.15
N VAL A 35 -10.33 9.37 5.30
CA VAL A 35 -9.19 9.59 4.42
C VAL A 35 -7.95 8.96 5.04
N TYR A 36 -7.25 8.14 4.26
CA TYR A 36 -6.04 7.45 4.70
C TYR A 36 -4.87 7.73 3.76
N ARG A 37 -3.66 7.68 4.32
CA ARG A 37 -2.44 7.43 3.57
C ARG A 37 -2.22 5.92 3.56
N ILE A 38 -1.84 5.35 2.42
CA ILE A 38 -1.65 3.91 2.29
C ILE A 38 -0.25 3.67 1.73
N ARG A 39 0.50 2.81 2.38
CA ARG A 39 1.79 2.33 1.87
C ARG A 39 1.92 0.83 2.01
N GLY A 40 2.83 0.23 1.26
CA GLY A 40 3.23 -1.12 1.58
C GLY A 40 4.32 -1.72 0.72
N PRO A 41 4.89 -2.84 1.20
CA PRO A 41 5.95 -3.55 0.52
C PRO A 41 5.43 -4.49 -0.56
N THR A 42 6.18 -4.60 -1.65
CA THR A 42 6.10 -5.68 -2.64
C THR A 42 7.50 -6.21 -2.91
N ARG A 43 7.61 -7.48 -3.31
CA ARG A 43 8.89 -8.03 -3.76
C ARG A 43 9.31 -7.48 -5.13
N ASP A 44 8.36 -6.96 -5.89
CA ASP A 44 8.59 -6.42 -7.23
C ASP A 44 7.60 -5.28 -7.50
N ALA A 45 8.12 -4.06 -7.56
CA ALA A 45 7.35 -2.86 -7.82
C ALA A 45 7.00 -2.69 -9.31
N ASN A 46 7.63 -3.43 -10.22
CA ASN A 46 7.39 -3.34 -11.67
C ASN A 46 6.20 -4.17 -12.14
N LYS A 47 5.68 -5.06 -11.30
CA LYS A 47 4.49 -5.85 -11.63
C LYS A 47 3.26 -4.98 -11.82
N GLU A 48 2.40 -5.39 -12.74
CA GLU A 48 1.16 -4.67 -13.08
C GLU A 48 0.30 -4.35 -11.85
N ALA A 49 0.13 -5.28 -10.92
CA ALA A 49 -0.63 -5.06 -9.69
C ALA A 49 -0.04 -3.95 -8.81
N ALA A 50 1.29 -3.92 -8.67
CA ALA A 50 2.00 -2.88 -7.92
C ALA A 50 1.87 -1.51 -8.60
N GLN A 51 2.08 -1.47 -9.91
CA GLN A 51 1.95 -0.25 -10.73
C GLN A 51 0.52 0.30 -10.71
N THR A 52 -0.48 -0.58 -10.72
CA THR A 52 -1.89 -0.20 -10.61
C THR A 52 -2.20 0.46 -9.27
N LEU A 53 -1.65 -0.07 -8.17
CA LEU A 53 -1.82 0.50 -6.83
C LEU A 53 -1.06 1.83 -6.69
N ALA A 54 0.15 1.92 -7.24
CA ALA A 54 0.91 3.17 -7.27
C ALA A 54 0.15 4.29 -8.01
N LYS A 55 -0.44 3.99 -9.17
CA LYS A 55 -1.29 4.93 -9.93
C LYS A 55 -2.54 5.38 -9.16
N ARG A 56 -3.02 4.57 -8.21
CA ARG A 56 -4.14 4.92 -7.32
C ARG A 56 -3.71 5.79 -6.12
N GLY A 57 -2.41 6.05 -5.97
CA GLY A 57 -1.85 6.86 -4.87
C GLY A 57 -1.31 6.05 -3.70
N VAL A 58 -1.23 4.71 -3.79
CA VAL A 58 -0.57 3.88 -2.77
C VAL A 58 0.94 4.07 -2.88
N GLU A 59 1.62 4.34 -1.76
CA GLU A 59 3.08 4.34 -1.71
C GLU A 59 3.60 2.89 -1.73
N VAL A 60 4.06 2.44 -2.88
CA VAL A 60 4.58 1.08 -3.08
C VAL A 60 6.10 1.11 -3.04
N PHE A 61 6.71 0.29 -2.20
CA PHE A 61 8.17 0.16 -2.11
C PHE A 61 8.62 -1.31 -2.20
N THR A 62 9.83 -1.52 -2.70
CA THR A 62 10.40 -2.86 -2.82
C THR A 62 10.95 -3.32 -1.48
N TYR A 63 10.43 -4.44 -0.96
CA TYR A 63 10.95 -5.08 0.26
C TYR A 63 10.59 -6.56 0.28
N ASN A 64 11.50 -7.37 0.82
CA ASN A 64 11.32 -8.82 0.95
C ASN A 64 11.48 -9.26 2.40
N PHE A 65 10.38 -9.70 3.02
CA PHE A 65 10.35 -10.16 4.41
C PHE A 65 11.22 -11.39 4.70
N SER A 66 11.63 -12.16 3.69
CA SER A 66 12.49 -13.33 3.88
C SER A 66 13.97 -12.96 4.02
N GLN A 67 14.33 -11.71 3.77
CA GLN A 67 15.67 -11.18 4.02
C GLN A 67 15.61 -10.43 5.34
N LEU A 68 16.46 -10.84 6.29
CA LEU A 68 16.62 -10.17 7.58
C LEU A 68 17.43 -8.89 7.37
N ASP A 69 16.94 -7.98 6.54
CA ASP A 69 17.42 -6.60 6.55
C ASP A 69 16.73 -5.93 7.72
N ALA A 70 17.52 -5.43 8.68
CA ALA A 70 17.02 -4.75 9.87
C ALA A 70 16.04 -3.65 9.43
N VAL A 71 14.74 -3.90 9.63
CA VAL A 71 13.69 -2.91 9.35
C VAL A 71 13.78 -1.87 10.46
N MET A 72 14.60 -0.84 10.23
CA MET A 72 14.61 0.41 10.98
C MET A 72 14.45 1.58 10.01
#